data_AF-F4XK36-F1
#
_entry.id   AF-F4XK36-F1
#
_cell.length_a   1.000
_cell.length_b   1.000
_cell.length_c   1.000
_cell.angle_alpha   90.00
_cell.angle_beta   90.00
_cell.angle_gamma   90.00
#
_symmetry.space_group_name_H-M   'P 1'
#
loop_
_entity.id
_entity.type
_entity.pdbx_description
1 polymer ?
#
loop_
_entity_poly.entity_id
_entity_poly.type
_entity_poly.pdbx_seq_one_letter_code
_entity_poly.pdbx_strand_id
1 'polypeptide(L)'
;MTNPKLVKRIITCQGSIQLVTALSVLSYREKEQKDLNIKYEDYLVIYHLYSPPGQIDEFAAFIKTIAELVGEWHKIVYITPEQLSDIESRLDYSSPSKIFRMVHEMVGTNRADEIYLCRNWMFGNKLLINIYKSAQKICYGDSIGFYFSVNSKALFPETQENKPNLINYIQARYKSLLNKVKTILKIKTSLKPRLKFDIGYFVLPDVFGESPPMKTVTLNKVWLLETFQKLRGLVNPEYILQFRKNIAESPVSILLTSNLSEAGRMSLENEIAAYREFLICEGIEPNTVLVLKPHPRDDNVKLQKLEYALSYLFDKIIVLSEPDLFFLPFEVFFSEAFLPLDSSRNNQPRVFAVSTACLSLKLLFNVPSIVGFGDQITSKLFYENYAAGRLEHEGELRAAINKVEVPAIITNGLSGVAELSNG
;
A
#
# COMPACT_ATOMS: atom_id res chain seq x y z
N MET A 1 39.63 -14.37 9.79
CA MET A 1 38.30 -14.01 9.26
C MET A 1 37.55 -13.28 10.35
N THR A 2 37.09 -12.05 10.11
CA THR A 2 36.31 -11.27 11.08
C THR A 2 34.88 -11.76 11.13
N ASN A 3 34.33 -11.96 12.32
CA ASN A 3 32.92 -12.33 12.49
C ASN A 3 32.01 -11.29 11.81
N PRO A 4 30.96 -11.72 11.08
CA PRO A 4 30.06 -10.78 10.43
C PRO A 4 29.35 -9.91 11.46
N LYS A 5 29.17 -8.62 11.13
CA LYS A 5 28.41 -7.70 11.97
C LYS A 5 26.93 -8.06 11.87
N LEU A 6 26.31 -8.40 13.00
CA LEU A 6 24.87 -8.61 13.07
C LEU A 6 24.13 -7.26 13.01
N VAL A 7 23.15 -7.14 12.12
CA VAL A 7 22.28 -5.96 11.98
C VAL A 7 20.82 -6.41 12.12
N LYS A 8 20.13 -5.90 13.14
CA LYS A 8 18.71 -6.20 13.37
C LYS A 8 17.82 -5.18 12.68
N ARG A 9 16.92 -5.65 11.82
CA ARG A 9 16.01 -4.79 11.04
C ARG A 9 14.57 -5.04 11.46
N ILE A 10 13.85 -3.97 11.79
CA ILE A 10 12.39 -4.00 11.99
C ILE A 10 11.74 -3.51 10.70
N ILE A 11 10.99 -4.37 10.04
CA ILE A 11 10.23 -4.05 8.83
C ILE A 11 8.77 -3.93 9.22
N THR A 12 8.12 -2.86 8.80
CA THR A 12 6.69 -2.66 9.03
C THR A 12 5.94 -2.70 7.71
N CYS A 13 4.71 -3.22 7.70
CA CYS A 13 3.83 -3.12 6.54
C CYS A 13 2.36 -3.07 6.94
N GLN A 14 1.56 -2.38 6.11
CA GLN A 14 0.13 -2.12 6.33
C GLN A 14 -0.72 -2.57 5.12
N GLY A 15 -0.15 -3.46 4.30
CA GLY A 15 -0.76 -4.03 3.10
C GLY A 15 0.26 -4.79 2.26
N SER A 16 -0.23 -5.66 1.37
CA SER A 16 0.59 -6.51 0.50
C SER A 16 1.54 -5.71 -0.39
N ILE A 17 1.03 -4.67 -1.08
CA ILE A 17 1.86 -3.82 -1.95
C ILE A 17 2.98 -3.09 -1.17
N GLN A 18 2.72 -2.69 0.07
CA GLN A 18 3.74 -2.05 0.89
C GLN A 18 4.83 -3.04 1.33
N LEU A 19 4.48 -4.30 1.57
CA LEU A 19 5.47 -5.34 1.83
C LEU A 19 6.37 -5.56 0.61
N VAL A 20 5.80 -5.63 -0.60
CA VAL A 20 6.59 -5.71 -1.86
C VAL A 20 7.58 -4.55 -1.96
N THR A 21 7.12 -3.33 -1.71
CA THR A 21 8.01 -2.16 -1.75
C THR A 21 9.10 -2.22 -0.68
N ALA A 22 8.77 -2.59 0.56
CA ALA A 22 9.75 -2.76 1.61
C ALA A 22 10.81 -3.82 1.25
N LEU A 23 10.39 -4.97 0.70
CA LEU A 23 11.28 -6.04 0.23
C LEU A 23 12.20 -5.59 -0.91
N SER A 24 11.71 -4.76 -1.83
CA SER A 24 12.54 -4.18 -2.90
C SER A 24 13.61 -3.24 -2.33
N VAL A 25 13.27 -2.47 -1.29
CA VAL A 25 14.20 -1.59 -0.59
C VAL A 25 15.23 -2.39 0.21
N LEU A 26 14.82 -3.46 0.89
CA LEU A 26 15.75 -4.37 1.57
C LEU A 26 16.77 -4.95 0.61
N SER A 27 16.31 -5.47 -0.54
CA SER A 27 17.18 -6.07 -1.57
C SER A 27 18.20 -5.05 -2.09
N TYR A 28 17.75 -3.81 -2.36
CA TYR A 28 18.65 -2.73 -2.76
C TYR A 28 19.65 -2.36 -1.65
N ARG A 29 19.18 -2.27 -0.41
CA ARG A 29 20.01 -1.91 0.75
C ARG A 29 21.11 -2.93 1.02
N GLU A 30 20.80 -4.21 0.87
CA GLU A 30 21.77 -5.30 0.97
C GLU A 30 22.86 -5.19 -0.10
N LYS A 31 22.47 -4.84 -1.34
CA LYS A 31 23.44 -4.55 -2.41
C LYS A 31 24.35 -3.37 -2.06
N GLU A 32 23.83 -2.29 -1.48
CA GLU A 32 24.65 -1.15 -1.05
C GLU A 32 25.65 -1.53 0.05
N GLN A 33 25.30 -2.52 0.87
CA GLN A 33 26.05 -2.93 2.05
C GLN A 33 26.84 -4.24 1.83
N LYS A 34 26.88 -4.78 0.61
CA LYS A 34 27.47 -6.08 0.28
C LYS A 34 28.92 -6.23 0.74
N ASP A 35 29.68 -5.13 0.76
CA ASP A 35 31.11 -5.12 1.10
C ASP A 35 31.36 -5.01 2.62
N LEU A 36 30.31 -4.88 3.45
CA LEU A 36 30.40 -4.60 4.89
C LEU A 36 30.44 -5.86 5.78
N ASN A 37 30.48 -7.07 5.21
CA ASN A 37 30.43 -8.35 5.95
C ASN A 37 29.33 -8.36 7.03
N ILE A 38 28.09 -8.09 6.62
CA ILE A 38 26.91 -7.99 7.50
C ILE A 38 26.10 -9.28 7.44
N LYS A 39 25.57 -9.69 8.59
CA LYS A 39 24.49 -10.67 8.69
C LYS A 39 23.24 -9.94 9.16
N TYR A 40 22.13 -10.12 8.46
CA TYR A 40 20.86 -9.51 8.83
C TYR A 40 20.00 -10.44 9.68
N GLU A 41 19.19 -9.85 10.54
CA GLU A 41 18.19 -10.52 11.35
C GLU A 41 16.89 -9.72 11.26
N ASP A 42 15.93 -10.25 10.50
CA ASP A 42 14.76 -9.51 10.05
C ASP A 42 13.51 -9.85 10.84
N TYR A 43 12.79 -8.81 11.23
CA TYR A 43 11.55 -8.89 11.97
C TYR A 43 10.46 -8.16 11.20
N LEU A 44 9.43 -8.88 10.74
CA LEU A 44 8.26 -8.29 10.11
C LEU A 44 7.19 -7.97 11.15
N VAL A 45 6.67 -6.75 11.12
CA VAL A 45 5.55 -6.29 11.95
C VAL A 45 4.40 -5.85 11.04
N ILE A 46 3.36 -6.67 10.98
CA ILE A 46 2.12 -6.42 10.25
C ILE A 46 1.14 -5.74 11.21
N TYR A 47 0.54 -4.60 10.82
CA TYR A 47 -0.46 -3.91 11.62
C TYR A 47 -1.22 -2.85 10.80
N HIS A 48 -2.32 -2.31 11.35
CA HIS A 48 -3.12 -1.26 10.70
C HIS A 48 -3.50 -1.59 9.24
N LEU A 49 -3.98 -2.82 8.99
CA LEU A 49 -4.43 -3.22 7.66
C LEU A 49 -5.70 -2.48 7.21
N TYR A 50 -6.51 -1.99 8.17
CA TYR A 50 -7.80 -1.29 7.96
C TYR A 50 -8.76 -2.04 7.03
N SER A 51 -8.81 -3.37 7.13
CA SER A 51 -9.81 -4.18 6.45
C SER A 51 -11.13 -4.18 7.23
N PRO A 52 -12.29 -4.36 6.57
CA PRO A 52 -13.55 -4.64 7.24
C PRO A 52 -13.47 -5.82 8.22
N PRO A 53 -14.31 -5.85 9.28
CA PRO A 53 -14.38 -6.98 10.20
C PRO A 53 -14.63 -8.29 9.45
N GLY A 54 -13.94 -9.36 9.87
CA GLY A 54 -14.05 -10.70 9.26
C GLY A 54 -13.07 -10.98 8.12
N GLN A 55 -12.40 -9.97 7.55
CA GLN A 55 -11.39 -10.16 6.48
C GLN A 55 -9.95 -9.93 6.96
N ILE A 56 -9.77 -9.26 8.10
CA ILE A 56 -8.46 -8.72 8.50
C ILE A 56 -7.43 -9.81 8.79
N ASP A 57 -7.85 -10.93 9.39
CA ASP A 57 -6.96 -12.03 9.74
C ASP A 57 -6.52 -12.80 8.49
N GLU A 58 -7.42 -12.98 7.51
CA GLU A 58 -7.09 -13.54 6.20
C GLU A 58 -6.09 -12.65 5.46
N PHE A 59 -6.28 -11.32 5.51
CA PHE A 59 -5.34 -10.39 4.90
C PHE A 59 -3.95 -10.46 5.57
N ALA A 60 -3.90 -10.51 6.91
CA ALA A 60 -2.65 -10.66 7.65
C ALA A 60 -1.96 -12.00 7.34
N ALA A 61 -2.72 -13.09 7.23
CA ALA A 61 -2.22 -14.40 6.85
C ALA A 61 -1.63 -14.38 5.43
N PHE A 62 -2.31 -13.74 4.48
CA PHE A 62 -1.80 -13.62 3.11
C PHE A 62 -0.51 -12.79 3.02
N ILE A 63 -0.40 -11.69 3.78
CA ILE A 63 0.85 -10.91 3.89
C ILE A 63 1.98 -11.78 4.47
N LYS A 64 1.68 -12.63 5.45
CA LYS A 64 2.65 -13.57 6.00
C LYS A 64 3.11 -14.58 4.93
N THR A 65 2.20 -15.12 4.12
CA THR A 65 2.54 -15.99 2.98
C THR A 65 3.48 -15.29 1.98
N ILE A 66 3.20 -14.03 1.61
CA ILE A 66 4.10 -13.22 0.77
C ILE A 66 5.49 -13.12 1.41
N ALA A 67 5.54 -12.80 2.71
CA ALA A 67 6.79 -12.63 3.43
C ALA A 67 7.64 -13.92 3.42
N GLU A 68 7.03 -15.04 3.78
CA GLU A 68 7.67 -16.36 3.84
C GLU A 68 8.12 -16.88 2.47
N LEU A 69 7.45 -16.47 1.38
CA LEU A 69 7.85 -16.82 0.02
C LEU A 69 9.12 -16.09 -0.44
N VAL A 70 9.29 -14.81 -0.04
CA VAL A 70 10.33 -13.95 -0.63
C VAL A 70 11.64 -13.93 0.16
N GLY A 71 11.58 -14.11 1.48
CA GLY A 71 12.75 -13.91 2.34
C GLY A 71 12.73 -14.74 3.61
N GLU A 72 13.90 -14.78 4.25
CA GLU A 72 14.07 -15.41 5.56
C GLU A 72 13.75 -14.41 6.66
N TRP A 73 12.92 -14.82 7.61
CA TRP A 73 12.50 -13.97 8.72
C TRP A 73 12.89 -14.62 10.04
N HIS A 74 13.48 -13.83 10.93
CA HIS A 74 13.67 -14.27 12.30
C HIS A 74 12.33 -14.38 13.02
N LYS A 75 11.43 -13.41 12.78
CA LYS A 75 10.05 -13.45 13.27
C LYS A 75 9.12 -12.62 12.40
N ILE A 76 7.92 -13.14 12.16
CA ILE A 76 6.80 -12.39 11.59
C ILE A 76 5.74 -12.27 12.68
N VAL A 77 5.35 -11.03 13.01
CA VAL A 77 4.28 -10.76 13.97
C VAL A 77 3.18 -9.94 13.32
N TYR A 78 1.94 -10.31 13.60
CA TYR A 78 0.77 -9.49 13.34
C TYR A 78 0.28 -8.91 14.67
N ILE A 79 0.27 -7.58 14.78
CA ILE A 79 -0.32 -6.87 15.92
C ILE A 79 -1.74 -6.49 15.54
N THR A 80 -2.72 -7.12 16.21
CA THR A 80 -4.13 -6.96 15.87
C THR A 80 -4.66 -5.56 16.22
N PRO A 81 -5.80 -5.12 15.65
CA PRO A 81 -6.44 -3.87 16.04
C PRO A 81 -6.74 -3.77 17.53
N GLU A 82 -7.17 -4.88 18.16
CA GLU A 82 -7.49 -4.95 19.58
C GLU A 82 -6.23 -4.74 20.42
N GLN A 83 -5.11 -5.36 20.04
CA GLN A 83 -3.82 -5.17 20.70
C GLN A 83 -3.31 -3.73 20.55
N LEU A 84 -3.42 -3.14 19.37
CA LEU A 84 -3.05 -1.73 19.15
C LEU A 84 -3.93 -0.77 19.94
N SER A 85 -5.24 -1.00 20.00
CA SER A 85 -6.19 -0.21 20.77
C SER A 85 -5.91 -0.32 22.28
N ASP A 86 -5.60 -1.53 22.77
CA ASP A 86 -5.16 -1.75 24.14
C ASP A 86 -3.85 -0.99 24.45
N ILE A 87 -2.87 -1.00 23.54
CA ILE A 87 -1.65 -0.20 23.69
C ILE A 87 -1.98 1.30 23.75
N GLU A 88 -2.81 1.78 22.82
CA GLU A 88 -3.16 3.20 22.70
C GLU A 88 -3.86 3.70 23.98
N SER A 89 -4.85 2.96 24.47
CA SER A 89 -5.56 3.29 25.71
C SER A 89 -4.61 3.35 26.91
N ARG A 90 -3.62 2.45 26.98
CA ARG A 90 -2.65 2.37 28.09
C ARG A 90 -1.61 3.48 28.11
N LEU A 91 -1.43 4.23 27.03
CA LEU A 91 -0.41 5.29 26.98
C LEU A 91 -0.58 6.33 28.09
N ASP A 92 -1.81 6.64 28.48
CA ASP A 92 -2.13 7.71 29.43
C ASP A 92 -1.87 7.37 30.90
N TYR A 93 -1.67 6.10 31.21
CA TYR A 93 -1.51 5.60 32.58
C TYR A 93 -0.45 4.51 32.75
N SER A 94 0.35 4.24 31.71
CA SER A 94 1.48 3.33 31.77
C SER A 94 2.79 4.02 31.45
N SER A 95 3.85 3.63 32.17
CA SER A 95 5.20 4.12 31.93
C SER A 95 5.74 3.66 30.57
N PRO A 96 6.65 4.44 29.95
CA PRO A 96 7.29 4.06 28.69
C PRO A 96 7.95 2.67 28.75
N SER A 97 8.60 2.33 29.87
CA SER A 97 9.26 1.03 30.02
C SER A 97 8.27 -0.14 29.95
N LYS A 98 7.07 0.01 30.52
CA LYS A 98 6.03 -1.02 30.49
C LYS A 98 5.46 -1.20 29.09
N ILE A 99 5.11 -0.10 28.42
CA ILE A 99 4.59 -0.14 27.05
C ILE A 99 5.64 -0.70 26.09
N PHE A 100 6.87 -0.20 26.16
CA PHE A 100 7.93 -0.61 25.23
C PHE A 100 8.31 -2.08 25.45
N ARG A 101 8.38 -2.56 26.69
CA ARG A 101 8.62 -3.98 26.97
C ARG A 101 7.55 -4.88 26.36
N MET A 102 6.27 -4.51 26.51
CA MET A 102 5.17 -5.27 25.93
C MET A 102 5.28 -5.38 24.41
N VAL A 103 5.60 -4.27 23.73
CA VAL A 103 5.80 -4.31 22.26
C VAL A 103 7.07 -5.05 21.86
N HIS A 104 8.16 -4.95 22.63
CA HIS A 104 9.37 -5.75 22.41
C HIS A 104 9.10 -7.26 22.50
N GLU A 105 8.29 -7.69 23.46
CA GLU A 105 7.89 -9.09 23.61
C GLU A 105 7.05 -9.56 22.40
N MET A 106 6.11 -8.74 21.94
CA MET A 106 5.34 -9.00 20.71
C MET A 106 6.25 -9.13 19.49
N VAL A 107 7.10 -8.13 19.25
CA VAL A 107 8.01 -8.08 18.09
C VAL A 107 9.11 -9.14 18.17
N GLY A 108 9.52 -9.57 19.37
CA GLY A 108 10.56 -10.57 19.59
C GLY A 108 11.98 -10.03 19.71
N THR A 109 12.17 -8.71 19.72
CA THR A 109 13.47 -8.07 19.98
C THR A 109 13.28 -6.76 20.74
N ASN A 110 14.27 -6.40 21.56
CA ASN A 110 14.31 -5.14 22.30
C ASN A 110 15.26 -4.10 21.70
N ARG A 111 15.90 -4.43 20.58
CA ARG A 111 16.85 -3.58 19.86
C ARG A 111 16.66 -3.75 18.36
N ALA A 112 16.85 -2.65 17.65
CA ALA A 112 16.96 -2.61 16.20
C ALA A 112 18.09 -1.65 15.82
N ASP A 113 18.81 -1.97 14.76
CA ASP A 113 19.79 -1.09 14.14
C ASP A 113 19.15 -0.28 13.00
N GLU A 114 18.16 -0.85 12.32
CA GLU A 114 17.35 -0.18 11.27
C GLU A 114 15.85 -0.44 11.49
N ILE A 115 15.00 0.54 11.17
CA ILE A 115 13.55 0.42 11.14
C ILE A 115 12.98 0.99 9.84
N TYR A 116 12.17 0.19 9.14
CA TYR A 116 11.61 0.48 7.83
C TYR A 116 10.11 0.76 7.94
N LEU A 117 9.68 1.96 7.52
CA LEU A 117 8.25 2.35 7.55
C LEU A 117 7.85 3.11 6.28
N CYS A 118 6.59 2.98 5.85
CA CYS A 118 6.08 3.75 4.70
C CYS A 118 5.87 5.25 5.02
N ARG A 119 5.60 5.57 6.29
CA ARG A 119 5.26 6.92 6.79
C ARG A 119 5.47 7.01 8.31
N ASN A 120 5.35 8.19 8.91
CA ASN A 120 5.64 8.41 10.34
C ASN A 120 4.49 9.06 11.15
N TRP A 121 3.31 9.26 10.55
CA TRP A 121 2.21 9.98 11.22
C TRP A 121 1.13 9.06 11.82
N MET A 122 1.03 7.80 11.40
CA MET A 122 0.08 6.83 11.95
C MET A 122 0.49 6.36 13.34
N PHE A 123 -0.48 5.98 14.19
CA PHE A 123 -0.23 5.57 15.57
C PHE A 123 0.82 4.45 15.69
N GLY A 124 0.63 3.31 15.02
CA GLY A 124 1.58 2.19 15.06
C GLY A 124 2.99 2.57 14.58
N ASN A 125 3.10 3.43 13.55
CA ASN A 125 4.38 3.91 13.05
C ASN A 125 5.07 4.81 14.10
N LYS A 126 4.31 5.73 14.72
CA LYS A 126 4.79 6.57 15.82
C LYS A 126 5.25 5.71 17.00
N LEU A 127 4.48 4.70 17.36
CA LEU A 127 4.77 3.78 18.45
C LEU A 127 6.11 3.08 18.20
N LEU A 128 6.28 2.41 17.06
CA LEU A 128 7.49 1.65 16.74
C LEU A 128 8.73 2.54 16.60
N ILE A 129 8.64 3.73 15.98
CA ILE A 129 9.78 4.65 15.89
C ILE A 129 10.19 5.16 17.28
N ASN A 130 9.24 5.40 18.19
CA ASN A 130 9.57 5.84 19.55
C ASN A 130 10.20 4.71 20.39
N ILE A 131 9.75 3.46 20.19
CA ILE A 131 10.32 2.27 20.83
C ILE A 131 11.77 2.06 20.37
N TYR A 132 11.98 2.00 19.05
CA TYR A 132 13.29 1.79 18.45
C TYR A 132 14.00 3.12 18.11
N LYS A 133 14.01 4.07 19.06
CA LYS A 133 14.45 5.46 18.78
C LYS A 133 15.87 5.56 18.20
N SER A 134 16.75 4.64 18.59
CA SER A 134 18.17 4.61 18.22
C SER A 134 18.42 3.97 16.86
N ALA A 135 17.45 3.25 16.30
CA ALA A 135 17.57 2.66 14.98
C ALA A 135 17.62 3.76 13.91
N GLN A 136 18.31 3.48 12.82
CA GLN A 136 18.22 4.28 11.61
C GLN A 136 16.81 4.15 11.03
N LYS A 137 16.14 5.29 10.82
CA LYS A 137 14.75 5.36 10.36
C LYS A 137 14.75 5.47 8.85
N ILE A 138 14.30 4.41 8.20
CA ILE A 138 14.26 4.28 6.76
C ILE A 138 12.82 4.39 6.29
N CYS A 139 12.56 5.30 5.37
CA CYS A 139 11.28 5.38 4.67
C CYS A 139 11.34 4.60 3.37
N TYR A 140 10.44 3.65 3.13
CA TYR A 140 10.37 2.94 1.84
C TYR A 140 9.27 3.47 0.91
N GLY A 141 8.53 4.50 1.34
CA GLY A 141 7.39 5.05 0.59
C GLY A 141 6.11 4.23 0.72
N ASP A 142 5.04 4.74 0.15
CA ASP A 142 3.72 4.09 0.14
C ASP A 142 3.45 3.44 -1.23
N SER A 143 2.50 2.51 -1.28
CA SER A 143 2.18 1.71 -2.47
C SER A 143 3.46 1.17 -3.14
N ILE A 144 3.72 1.48 -4.41
CA ILE A 144 4.91 1.12 -5.20
C ILE A 144 6.17 1.95 -4.90
N GLY A 145 6.23 2.64 -3.76
CA GLY A 145 7.40 3.40 -3.34
C GLY A 145 7.40 4.85 -3.82
N PHE A 146 6.24 5.52 -3.77
CA PHE A 146 6.20 6.99 -3.89
C PHE A 146 6.16 7.66 -2.52
N TYR A 147 6.52 8.94 -2.50
CA TYR A 147 6.38 9.79 -1.33
C TYR A 147 5.01 10.46 -1.31
N PHE A 148 4.32 10.40 -0.15
CA PHE A 148 3.14 11.21 0.11
C PHE A 148 3.48 12.31 1.10
N SER A 149 3.21 13.55 0.68
CA SER A 149 3.37 14.71 1.54
C SER A 149 2.36 14.70 2.68
N VAL A 150 2.80 15.25 3.82
CA VAL A 150 1.91 15.57 4.95
C VAL A 150 0.94 16.72 4.64
N ASN A 151 1.16 17.44 3.54
CA ASN A 151 0.31 18.54 3.10
C ASN A 151 -0.75 18.10 2.07
N SER A 152 -0.77 16.83 1.67
CA SER A 152 -1.73 16.34 0.67
C SER A 152 -3.16 16.45 1.21
N LYS A 153 -3.96 17.33 0.60
CA LYS A 153 -5.37 17.54 0.97
C LYS A 153 -6.24 16.30 0.72
N ALA A 154 -5.81 15.43 -0.21
CA ALA A 154 -6.44 14.14 -0.49
C ALA A 154 -6.38 13.18 0.70
N LEU A 155 -5.33 13.29 1.53
CA LEU A 155 -5.11 12.45 2.71
C LEU A 155 -5.49 13.16 4.01
N PHE A 156 -5.32 14.47 4.07
CA PHE A 156 -5.59 15.31 5.22
C PHE A 156 -6.60 16.39 4.82
N PRO A 157 -7.92 16.10 4.90
CA PRO A 157 -8.91 17.13 4.65
C PRO A 157 -8.70 18.29 5.63
N GLU A 158 -8.94 19.51 5.16
CA GLU A 158 -8.90 20.69 6.03
C GLU A 158 -9.90 20.46 7.18
N THR A 159 -9.39 20.31 8.40
CA THR A 159 -10.25 20.27 9.58
C THR A 159 -10.91 21.63 9.69
N GLN A 160 -12.24 21.70 9.60
CA GLN A 160 -12.97 22.93 9.94
C GLN A 160 -12.53 23.38 11.33
N GLU A 161 -11.92 24.56 11.39
CA GLU A 161 -11.50 25.18 12.64
C GLU A 161 -12.75 25.49 13.48
N ASN A 162 -13.10 24.58 14.37
CA ASN A 162 -14.05 24.89 15.43
C ASN A 162 -13.42 25.95 16.32
N LYS A 163 -13.98 27.17 16.29
CA LYS A 163 -13.55 28.28 17.16
C LYS A 163 -13.48 27.77 18.61
N PRO A 164 -12.31 27.80 19.26
CA PRO A 164 -12.16 27.23 20.59
C PRO A 164 -12.98 28.04 21.60
N ASN A 165 -13.98 27.40 22.20
CA ASN A 165 -14.69 27.95 23.35
C ASN A 165 -13.70 28.12 24.53
N LEU A 166 -13.78 29.24 25.26
CA LEU A 166 -12.89 29.58 26.39
C LEU A 166 -12.82 28.45 27.44
N ILE A 167 -13.93 27.75 27.68
CA ILE A 167 -13.98 26.60 28.60
C ILE A 167 -13.11 25.45 28.09
N ASN A 168 -13.18 25.14 26.78
CA ASN A 168 -12.37 24.10 26.15
C ASN A 168 -10.88 24.47 26.18
N TYR A 169 -10.55 25.76 26.04
CA TYR A 169 -9.18 26.26 26.16
C TYR A 169 -8.61 26.07 27.56
N ILE A 170 -9.38 26.42 28.61
CA ILE A 170 -8.95 26.26 30.00
C ILE A 170 -8.80 24.77 30.36
N GLN A 171 -9.78 23.93 29.97
CA GLN A 171 -9.71 22.49 30.16
C GLN A 171 -8.50 21.87 29.43
N ALA A 172 -8.23 22.32 28.20
CA ALA A 172 -7.05 21.88 27.45
C ALA A 172 -5.74 22.29 28.14
N ARG A 173 -5.66 23.50 28.70
CA ARG A 173 -4.49 23.94 29.48
C ARG A 173 -4.27 23.12 30.74
N TYR A 174 -5.33 22.84 31.50
CA TYR A 174 -5.24 22.01 32.70
C TYR A 174 -4.84 20.57 32.38
N LYS A 175 -5.49 19.95 31.38
CA LYS A 175 -5.09 18.63 30.86
C LYS A 175 -3.65 18.63 30.36
N SER A 176 -3.19 19.68 29.69
CA SER A 176 -1.81 19.82 29.23
C SER A 176 -0.82 19.88 30.39
N LEU A 177 -1.12 20.62 31.45
CA LEU A 177 -0.28 20.68 32.65
C LEU A 177 -0.21 19.32 33.35
N LEU A 178 -1.35 18.67 33.59
CA LEU A 178 -1.40 17.32 34.16
C LEU A 178 -0.62 16.31 33.30
N ASN A 179 -0.77 16.37 31.99
CA ASN A 179 -0.04 15.52 31.06
C ASN A 179 1.47 15.77 31.12
N LYS A 180 1.92 17.03 31.25
CA LYS A 180 3.33 17.35 31.46
C LYS A 180 3.87 16.73 32.74
N VAL A 181 3.16 16.89 33.87
CA VAL A 181 3.56 16.30 35.16
C VAL A 181 3.64 14.77 35.06
N LYS A 182 2.60 14.12 34.52
CA LYS A 182 2.59 12.66 34.31
C LYS A 182 3.74 12.17 33.42
N THR A 183 4.11 12.97 32.42
CA THR A 183 5.23 12.66 31.51
C THR A 183 6.58 12.81 32.21
N ILE A 184 6.76 13.87 33.01
CA ILE A 184 7.98 14.09 33.83
C ILE A 184 8.16 12.96 34.83
N LEU A 185 7.08 12.55 35.50
CA LEU A 185 7.09 11.43 36.45
C LEU A 185 7.17 10.05 35.77
N LYS A 186 7.23 9.98 34.42
CA LYS A 186 7.24 8.74 33.63
C LYS A 186 6.08 7.79 33.92
N ILE A 187 4.95 8.31 34.40
CA ILE A 187 3.70 7.58 34.65
C ILE A 187 2.89 7.44 33.34
N LYS A 188 3.10 8.38 32.41
CA LYS A 188 2.49 8.40 31.08
C LYS A 188 3.55 8.19 30.00
N THR A 189 3.18 7.46 28.95
CA THR A 189 3.97 7.32 27.74
C THR A 189 3.58 8.39 26.74
N SER A 190 4.53 9.27 26.39
CA SER A 190 4.33 10.27 25.35
C SER A 190 5.11 9.86 24.09
N LEU A 191 4.39 9.66 23.00
CA LEU A 191 4.98 9.40 21.69
C LEU A 191 5.29 10.73 21.00
N LYS A 192 6.53 10.90 20.54
CA LYS A 192 6.91 12.08 19.76
C LYS A 192 6.18 12.05 18.41
N PRO A 193 5.40 13.08 18.03
CA PRO A 193 4.46 13.02 16.93
C PRO A 193 5.09 13.12 15.53
N ARG A 194 6.37 13.53 15.42
CA ARG A 194 7.05 13.80 14.14
C ARG A 194 8.54 13.49 14.20
N LEU A 195 8.88 12.22 14.44
CA LEU A 195 10.27 11.78 14.29
C LEU A 195 10.60 11.73 12.79
N LYS A 196 11.66 12.45 12.39
CA LYS A 196 12.11 12.50 11.00
C LYS A 196 12.73 11.16 10.62
N PHE A 197 12.59 10.81 9.35
CA PHE A 197 13.35 9.74 8.74
C PHE A 197 14.79 10.21 8.49
N ASP A 198 15.74 9.28 8.60
CA ASP A 198 17.15 9.54 8.33
C ASP A 198 17.43 9.43 6.83
N ILE A 199 16.74 8.53 6.13
CA ILE A 199 16.83 8.32 4.69
C ILE A 199 15.52 7.76 4.13
N GLY A 200 15.21 8.08 2.88
CA GLY A 200 14.10 7.52 2.12
C GLY A 200 14.58 6.81 0.85
N TYR A 201 13.96 5.69 0.54
CA TYR A 201 14.14 4.92 -0.68
C TYR A 201 12.80 4.92 -1.41
N PHE A 202 12.79 5.47 -2.62
CA PHE A 202 11.57 5.67 -3.39
C PHE A 202 11.82 5.29 -4.83
N VAL A 203 10.86 4.62 -5.47
CA VAL A 203 10.89 4.44 -6.93
C VAL A 203 10.47 5.73 -7.63
N LEU A 204 9.55 6.48 -7.01
CA LEU A 204 8.94 7.69 -7.55
C LEU A 204 8.91 8.80 -6.49
N PRO A 205 10.06 9.40 -6.11
CA PRO A 205 10.15 10.34 -4.99
C PRO A 205 9.38 11.63 -5.19
N ASP A 206 9.35 12.18 -6.41
CA ASP A 206 8.80 13.52 -6.69
C ASP A 206 7.56 13.48 -7.61
N VAL A 207 6.91 12.32 -7.73
CA VAL A 207 5.86 12.10 -8.74
C VAL A 207 4.66 13.03 -8.54
N PHE A 208 4.35 13.38 -7.29
CA PHE A 208 3.29 14.30 -6.90
C PHE A 208 3.77 15.76 -6.74
N GLY A 209 4.99 16.09 -7.19
CA GLY A 209 5.50 17.46 -7.22
C GLY A 209 6.11 17.98 -5.91
N GLU A 210 6.03 17.21 -4.82
CA GLU A 210 6.71 17.50 -3.57
C GLU A 210 7.87 16.53 -3.32
N SER A 211 9.02 17.06 -2.93
CA SER A 211 10.19 16.24 -2.61
C SER A 211 10.19 15.75 -1.16
N PRO A 212 10.69 14.52 -0.89
CA PRO A 212 10.80 14.01 0.47
C PRO A 212 11.71 14.90 1.34
N PRO A 213 11.31 15.24 2.58
CA PRO A 213 12.07 16.13 3.46
C PRO A 213 13.20 15.40 4.21
N MET A 214 13.90 14.49 3.54
CA MET A 214 15.03 13.72 4.05
C MET A 214 16.00 13.38 2.92
N LYS A 215 17.16 12.80 3.26
CA LYS A 215 18.05 12.21 2.25
C LYS A 215 17.27 11.16 1.46
N THR A 216 17.35 11.23 0.14
CA THR A 216 16.56 10.37 -0.76
C THR A 216 17.48 9.57 -1.68
N VAL A 217 17.13 8.31 -1.88
CA VAL A 217 17.70 7.42 -2.89
C VAL A 217 16.57 7.00 -3.82
N THR A 218 16.74 7.29 -5.11
CA THR A 218 15.80 6.86 -6.14
C THR A 218 16.12 5.44 -6.57
N LEU A 219 15.20 4.52 -6.32
CA LEU A 219 15.33 3.12 -6.73
C LEU A 219 15.00 2.99 -8.21
N ASN A 220 15.84 2.23 -8.91
CA ASN A 220 15.46 1.72 -10.21
C ASN A 220 14.30 0.71 -10.04
N LYS A 221 13.26 0.83 -10.85
CA LYS A 221 12.09 -0.07 -10.85
C LYS A 221 12.42 -1.55 -11.02
N VAL A 222 13.60 -1.90 -11.54
CA VAL A 222 14.07 -3.30 -11.63
C VAL A 222 14.00 -4.01 -10.27
N TRP A 223 14.33 -3.33 -9.17
CA TRP A 223 14.23 -3.91 -7.83
C TRP A 223 12.79 -4.28 -7.44
N LEU A 224 11.84 -3.45 -7.87
CA LEU A 224 10.43 -3.70 -7.64
C LEU A 224 9.93 -4.85 -8.52
N LEU A 225 10.32 -4.87 -9.81
CA LEU A 225 10.01 -5.96 -10.75
C LEU A 225 10.55 -7.31 -10.29
N GLU A 226 11.81 -7.38 -9.87
CA GLU A 226 12.43 -8.60 -9.33
C GLU A 226 11.67 -9.11 -8.10
N THR A 227 11.20 -8.19 -7.24
CA THR A 227 10.39 -8.57 -6.08
C THR A 227 9.04 -9.17 -6.52
N PHE A 228 8.36 -8.55 -7.50
CA PHE A 228 7.12 -9.11 -8.06
C PHE A 228 7.33 -10.46 -8.74
N GLN A 229 8.46 -10.67 -9.41
CA GLN A 229 8.80 -11.93 -10.06
C GLN A 229 8.91 -13.09 -9.06
N LYS A 230 9.42 -12.84 -7.85
CA LYS A 230 9.46 -13.84 -6.78
C LYS A 230 8.06 -14.28 -6.30
N LEU A 231 7.04 -13.44 -6.50
CA LEU A 231 5.65 -13.69 -6.08
C LEU A 231 4.81 -14.45 -7.11
N ARG A 232 5.35 -14.68 -8.32
CA ARG A 232 4.66 -15.37 -9.42
C ARG A 232 4.10 -16.74 -9.00
N GLY A 233 4.81 -17.46 -8.13
CA GLY A 233 4.38 -18.75 -7.59
C GLY A 233 3.12 -18.73 -6.72
N LEU A 234 2.59 -17.56 -6.34
CA LEU A 234 1.32 -17.44 -5.60
C LEU A 234 0.09 -17.60 -6.50
N VAL A 235 0.27 -17.50 -7.81
CA VAL A 235 -0.84 -17.54 -8.76
C VAL A 235 -0.99 -18.96 -9.30
N ASN A 236 -2.19 -19.53 -9.14
CA ASN A 236 -2.49 -20.87 -9.65
C ASN A 236 -2.39 -20.91 -11.20
N PRO A 237 -1.49 -21.73 -11.78
CA PRO A 237 -1.30 -21.80 -13.23
C PRO A 237 -2.55 -22.27 -14.00
N GLU A 238 -3.28 -23.25 -13.47
CA GLU A 238 -4.53 -23.74 -14.07
C GLU A 238 -5.60 -22.66 -14.12
N TYR A 239 -5.71 -21.85 -13.06
CA TYR A 239 -6.59 -20.69 -13.03
C TYR A 239 -6.22 -19.70 -14.14
N ILE A 240 -4.93 -19.40 -14.34
CA ILE A 240 -4.46 -18.49 -15.39
C ILE A 240 -4.78 -19.02 -16.79
N LEU A 241 -4.60 -20.33 -17.01
CA LEU A 241 -4.99 -20.95 -18.29
C LEU A 241 -6.49 -20.81 -18.56
N GLN A 242 -7.33 -21.04 -17.55
CA GLN A 242 -8.78 -20.88 -17.69
C GLN A 242 -9.18 -19.41 -17.86
N PHE A 243 -8.55 -18.51 -17.13
CA PHE A 243 -8.75 -17.06 -17.25
C PHE A 243 -8.44 -16.58 -18.66
N ARG A 244 -7.28 -16.95 -19.22
CA ARG A 244 -6.87 -16.59 -20.57
C ARG A 244 -7.85 -17.09 -21.64
N LYS A 245 -8.39 -18.31 -21.48
CA LYS A 245 -9.45 -18.83 -22.36
C LYS A 245 -10.73 -17.97 -22.30
N ASN A 246 -11.11 -17.54 -21.10
CA ASN A 246 -12.31 -16.74 -20.89
C ASN A 246 -12.25 -15.33 -21.50
N ILE A 247 -11.05 -14.82 -21.80
CA ILE A 247 -10.85 -13.46 -22.35
C ILE A 247 -10.26 -13.46 -23.76
N ALA A 248 -10.06 -14.63 -24.38
CA ALA A 248 -9.26 -14.75 -25.61
C ALA A 248 -9.85 -13.97 -26.80
N GLU A 249 -11.18 -13.95 -26.92
CA GLU A 249 -11.91 -13.44 -28.09
C GLU A 249 -12.66 -12.13 -27.82
N SER A 250 -12.48 -11.53 -26.63
CA SER A 250 -13.22 -10.34 -26.20
C SER A 250 -12.28 -9.21 -25.81
N PRO A 251 -12.67 -7.94 -26.08
CA PRO A 251 -12.02 -6.79 -25.45
C PRO A 251 -12.07 -6.92 -23.93
N VAL A 252 -11.00 -6.50 -23.25
CA VAL A 252 -10.90 -6.59 -21.79
C VAL A 252 -10.85 -5.19 -21.18
N SER A 253 -11.71 -4.97 -20.19
CA SER A 253 -11.62 -3.84 -19.27
C SER A 253 -11.19 -4.33 -17.91
N ILE A 254 -10.32 -3.60 -17.23
CA ILE A 254 -9.86 -3.89 -15.87
C ILE A 254 -10.31 -2.73 -14.99
N LEU A 255 -11.08 -3.00 -13.94
CA LEU A 255 -11.43 -2.01 -12.93
C LEU A 255 -10.66 -2.30 -11.64
N LEU A 256 -9.81 -1.33 -11.25
CA LEU A 256 -9.15 -1.30 -9.95
C LEU A 256 -9.99 -0.43 -9.01
N THR A 257 -10.69 -1.04 -8.06
CA THR A 257 -11.52 -0.30 -7.11
C THR A 257 -10.68 0.35 -6.01
N SER A 258 -11.31 1.23 -5.24
CA SER A 258 -10.77 1.92 -4.08
C SER A 258 -11.76 1.81 -2.94
N ASN A 259 -11.33 1.99 -1.70
CA ASN A 259 -12.16 1.83 -0.51
C ASN A 259 -12.85 3.16 -0.06
N LEU A 260 -13.51 3.88 -0.97
CA LEU A 260 -13.92 5.27 -0.72
C LEU A 260 -15.06 5.39 0.31
N SER A 261 -16.05 4.51 0.25
CA SER A 261 -17.14 4.46 1.22
C SER A 261 -16.66 3.92 2.57
N GLU A 262 -15.79 2.91 2.58
CA GLU A 262 -15.16 2.40 3.81
C GLU A 262 -14.26 3.46 4.47
N ALA A 263 -13.67 4.35 3.68
CA ALA A 263 -12.91 5.51 4.17
C ALA A 263 -13.80 6.71 4.56
N GLY A 264 -15.12 6.60 4.47
CA GLY A 264 -16.07 7.65 4.86
C GLY A 264 -16.08 8.87 3.94
N ARG A 265 -15.65 8.73 2.67
CA ARG A 265 -15.58 9.84 1.70
C ARG A 265 -16.89 10.03 0.92
N MET A 266 -17.70 8.98 0.85
CA MET A 266 -19.02 8.94 0.23
C MET A 266 -19.83 7.76 0.79
N SER A 267 -21.12 7.66 0.46
CA SER A 267 -21.91 6.47 0.80
C SER A 267 -21.57 5.30 -0.13
N LEU A 268 -21.89 4.08 0.30
CA LEU A 268 -21.75 2.88 -0.54
C LEU A 268 -22.52 3.03 -1.87
N GLU A 269 -23.79 3.43 -1.81
CA GLU A 269 -24.63 3.62 -3.00
C GLU A 269 -24.03 4.65 -3.97
N ASN A 270 -23.50 5.75 -3.44
CA ASN A 270 -22.85 6.77 -4.26
C ASN A 270 -21.56 6.23 -4.91
N GLU A 271 -20.80 5.39 -4.21
CA GLU A 271 -19.59 4.78 -4.78
C GLU A 271 -19.93 3.82 -5.93
N ILE A 272 -20.96 2.98 -5.77
CA ILE A 272 -21.45 2.11 -6.85
C ILE A 272 -21.93 2.93 -8.05
N ALA A 273 -22.71 4.00 -7.79
CA ALA A 273 -23.17 4.91 -8.83
C ALA A 273 -22.00 5.61 -9.56
N ALA A 274 -20.96 6.01 -8.82
CA ALA A 274 -19.78 6.67 -9.39
C ALA A 274 -19.03 5.76 -10.37
N TYR A 275 -18.77 4.50 -10.01
CA TYR A 275 -18.15 3.53 -10.93
C TYR A 275 -19.01 3.29 -12.17
N ARG A 276 -20.32 3.13 -12.00
CA ARG A 276 -21.24 2.91 -13.12
C ARG A 276 -21.29 4.10 -14.06
N GLU A 277 -21.47 5.32 -13.53
CA GLU A 277 -21.49 6.55 -14.34
C GLU A 277 -20.15 6.76 -15.06
N PHE A 278 -19.04 6.50 -14.39
CA PHE A 278 -17.71 6.61 -14.98
C PHE A 278 -17.50 5.66 -16.15
N LEU A 279 -17.80 4.36 -15.96
CA LEU A 279 -17.64 3.37 -17.03
C LEU A 279 -18.57 3.66 -18.22
N ILE A 280 -19.80 4.15 -17.98
CA ILE A 280 -20.70 4.58 -19.06
C ILE A 280 -20.09 5.75 -19.85
N CYS A 281 -19.56 6.76 -19.17
CA CYS A 281 -18.95 7.93 -19.82
C CYS A 281 -17.74 7.57 -20.69
N GLU A 282 -17.00 6.54 -20.29
CA GLU A 282 -15.83 6.05 -21.01
C GLU A 282 -16.17 5.18 -22.23
N GLY A 283 -17.44 4.84 -22.46
CA GLY A 283 -17.91 4.10 -23.64
C GLY A 283 -17.40 2.66 -23.67
N ILE A 284 -18.09 1.75 -22.99
CA ILE A 284 -17.78 0.31 -23.01
C ILE A 284 -18.43 -0.37 -24.20
N GLU A 285 -17.68 -1.22 -24.90
CA GLU A 285 -18.22 -2.01 -26.02
C GLU A 285 -19.08 -3.19 -25.50
N PRO A 286 -20.22 -3.52 -26.14
CA PRO A 286 -21.18 -4.52 -25.63
C PRO A 286 -20.63 -5.93 -25.36
N ASN A 287 -19.53 -6.33 -26.01
CA ASN A 287 -18.88 -7.64 -25.87
C ASN A 287 -17.64 -7.62 -24.95
N THR A 288 -17.46 -6.56 -24.17
CA THR A 288 -16.30 -6.40 -23.29
C THR A 288 -16.43 -7.31 -22.06
N VAL A 289 -15.33 -7.98 -21.69
CA VAL A 289 -15.19 -8.66 -20.40
C VAL A 289 -14.61 -7.69 -19.38
N LEU A 290 -15.28 -7.52 -18.23
CA LEU A 290 -14.74 -6.78 -17.10
C LEU A 290 -13.98 -7.71 -16.16
N VAL A 291 -12.74 -7.34 -15.84
CA VAL A 291 -11.97 -7.91 -14.75
C VAL A 291 -12.01 -6.93 -13.60
N LEU A 292 -12.70 -7.28 -12.53
CA LEU A 292 -12.82 -6.44 -11.34
C LEU A 292 -11.79 -6.91 -10.31
N LYS A 293 -10.81 -6.05 -10.01
CA LYS A 293 -9.85 -6.26 -8.92
C LYS A 293 -10.25 -5.40 -7.73
N PRO A 294 -10.78 -6.01 -6.66
CA PRO A 294 -11.12 -5.30 -5.42
C PRO A 294 -9.92 -4.62 -4.77
N HIS A 295 -10.17 -3.53 -4.05
CA HIS A 295 -9.23 -3.00 -3.07
C HIS A 295 -9.17 -4.00 -1.89
N PRO A 296 -8.00 -4.25 -1.27
CA PRO A 296 -7.88 -5.14 -0.11
C PRO A 296 -8.70 -4.77 1.15
N ARG A 297 -9.48 -3.69 1.08
CA ARG A 297 -10.32 -3.16 2.16
C ARG A 297 -11.78 -2.99 1.73
N ASP A 298 -12.12 -3.43 0.52
CA ASP A 298 -13.50 -3.42 0.07
C ASP A 298 -14.29 -4.49 0.82
N ASP A 299 -15.51 -4.15 1.24
CA ASP A 299 -16.40 -5.13 1.82
C ASP A 299 -17.09 -5.99 0.73
N ASN A 300 -17.52 -7.21 1.11
CA ASN A 300 -18.15 -8.13 0.16
C ASN A 300 -19.52 -7.64 -0.35
N VAL A 301 -20.23 -6.83 0.43
CA VAL A 301 -21.54 -6.28 0.05
C VAL A 301 -21.37 -5.28 -1.09
N LYS A 302 -20.34 -4.43 -1.01
CA LYS A 302 -19.94 -3.53 -2.08
C LYS A 302 -19.64 -4.27 -3.37
N LEU A 303 -18.87 -5.35 -3.30
CA LEU A 303 -18.52 -6.12 -4.50
C LEU A 303 -19.75 -6.72 -5.18
N GLN A 304 -20.66 -7.32 -4.40
CA GLN A 304 -21.91 -7.87 -4.93
C GLN A 304 -22.78 -6.79 -5.59
N LYS A 305 -22.93 -5.63 -4.94
CA LYS A 305 -23.69 -4.50 -5.50
C LYS A 305 -23.04 -3.93 -6.76
N LEU A 306 -21.71 -3.85 -6.78
CA LEU A 306 -20.95 -3.37 -7.93
C LEU A 306 -21.09 -4.31 -9.12
N GLU A 307 -20.92 -5.61 -8.91
CA GLU A 307 -21.11 -6.63 -9.93
C GLU A 307 -22.53 -6.56 -10.52
N TYR A 308 -23.55 -6.50 -9.66
CA TYR A 308 -24.94 -6.35 -10.09
C TYR A 308 -25.16 -5.07 -10.92
N ALA A 309 -24.68 -3.92 -10.43
CA ALA A 309 -24.85 -2.63 -11.10
C ALA A 309 -24.15 -2.54 -12.46
N LEU A 310 -23.08 -3.31 -12.66
CA LEU A 310 -22.29 -3.35 -13.90
C LEU A 310 -22.70 -4.47 -14.85
N SER A 311 -23.50 -5.44 -14.41
CA SER A 311 -23.89 -6.63 -15.20
C SER A 311 -24.55 -6.33 -16.55
N TYR A 312 -25.21 -5.17 -16.68
CA TYR A 312 -25.83 -4.73 -17.94
C TYR A 312 -24.86 -4.03 -18.91
N LEU A 313 -23.65 -3.67 -18.45
CA LEU A 313 -22.65 -2.95 -19.24
C LEU A 313 -21.60 -3.86 -19.87
N PHE A 314 -21.44 -5.08 -19.37
CA PHE A 314 -20.40 -6.03 -19.78
C PHE A 314 -21.02 -7.38 -20.09
N ASP A 315 -20.47 -8.07 -21.09
CA ASP A 315 -20.89 -9.44 -21.45
C ASP A 315 -20.61 -10.41 -20.31
N LYS A 316 -19.46 -10.19 -19.63
CA LYS A 316 -19.03 -11.00 -18.50
C LYS A 316 -18.26 -10.17 -17.51
N ILE A 317 -18.46 -10.45 -16.23
CA ILE A 317 -17.67 -9.89 -15.13
C ILE A 317 -16.91 -11.03 -14.46
N ILE A 318 -15.59 -10.85 -14.32
CA ILE A 318 -14.70 -11.73 -13.58
C ILE A 318 -14.24 -10.96 -12.35
N VAL A 319 -14.80 -11.30 -11.18
CA VAL A 319 -14.41 -10.71 -9.91
C VAL A 319 -13.26 -11.51 -9.30
N LEU A 320 -12.16 -10.84 -8.99
CA LEU A 320 -11.01 -11.46 -8.31
C LEU A 320 -11.24 -11.47 -6.79
N SER A 321 -12.24 -12.25 -6.35
CA SER A 321 -12.74 -12.29 -4.97
C SER A 321 -12.13 -13.37 -4.09
N GLU A 322 -11.53 -14.41 -4.67
CA GLU A 322 -10.85 -15.47 -3.90
C GLU A 322 -9.70 -14.87 -3.07
N PRO A 323 -9.49 -15.24 -1.79
CA PRO A 323 -8.51 -14.60 -0.91
C PRO A 323 -7.11 -14.45 -1.52
N ASP A 324 -6.64 -15.50 -2.22
CA ASP A 324 -5.32 -15.54 -2.87
C ASP A 324 -5.19 -14.61 -4.10
N LEU A 325 -6.31 -14.10 -4.61
CA LEU A 325 -6.37 -13.10 -5.70
C LEU A 325 -6.80 -11.72 -5.19
N PHE A 326 -7.66 -11.69 -4.16
CA PHE A 326 -8.20 -10.48 -3.55
C PHE A 326 -7.10 -9.68 -2.85
N PHE A 327 -6.22 -10.33 -2.08
CA PHE A 327 -5.14 -9.65 -1.35
C PHE A 327 -3.84 -9.53 -2.16
N LEU A 328 -3.75 -10.26 -3.28
CA LEU A 328 -2.59 -10.24 -4.18
C LEU A 328 -2.40 -8.84 -4.79
N PRO A 329 -1.17 -8.29 -4.76
CA PRO A 329 -0.83 -7.13 -5.56
C PRO A 329 -1.18 -7.38 -7.04
N PHE A 330 -1.97 -6.48 -7.63
CA PHE A 330 -2.53 -6.71 -8.96
C PHE A 330 -1.46 -6.91 -10.03
N GLU A 331 -0.28 -6.32 -9.83
CA GLU A 331 0.87 -6.41 -10.71
C GLU A 331 1.36 -7.86 -10.89
N VAL A 332 1.26 -8.69 -9.85
CA VAL A 332 1.62 -10.13 -9.93
C VAL A 332 0.63 -10.84 -10.84
N PHE A 333 -0.67 -10.71 -10.56
CA PHE A 333 -1.72 -11.29 -11.39
C PHE A 333 -1.62 -10.78 -12.84
N PHE A 334 -1.42 -9.48 -13.03
CA PHE A 334 -1.29 -8.87 -14.34
C PHE A 334 -0.14 -9.49 -15.15
N SER A 335 1.00 -9.68 -14.50
CA SER A 335 2.17 -10.29 -15.14
C SER A 335 1.92 -11.72 -15.62
N GLU A 336 1.15 -12.52 -14.87
CA GLU A 336 0.79 -13.88 -15.26
C GLU A 336 -0.33 -13.92 -16.28
N ALA A 337 -1.36 -13.09 -16.12
CA ALA A 337 -2.57 -13.20 -16.89
C ALA A 337 -2.45 -12.55 -18.26
N PHE A 338 -1.76 -11.40 -18.35
CA PHE A 338 -1.78 -10.53 -19.53
C PHE A 338 -0.46 -10.42 -20.29
N LEU A 339 0.68 -10.86 -19.72
CA LEU A 339 1.97 -10.79 -20.42
C LEU A 339 2.33 -12.10 -21.17
N PRO A 340 3.07 -12.01 -22.29
CA PRO A 340 3.47 -10.78 -22.98
C PRO A 340 2.27 -10.07 -23.62
N LEU A 341 2.32 -8.74 -23.71
CA LEU A 341 1.30 -7.98 -24.43
C LEU A 341 1.44 -8.27 -25.93
N ASP A 342 0.44 -8.93 -26.50
CA ASP A 342 0.42 -9.25 -27.92
C ASP A 342 -0.07 -8.03 -28.70
N SER A 343 0.86 -7.35 -29.40
CA SER A 343 0.54 -6.20 -30.25
C SER A 343 -0.30 -6.55 -31.48
N SER A 344 -0.43 -7.83 -31.83
CA SER A 344 -1.27 -8.29 -32.95
C SER A 344 -2.72 -8.53 -32.55
N ARG A 345 -3.00 -8.65 -31.26
CA ARG A 345 -4.37 -8.73 -30.73
C ARG A 345 -4.87 -7.31 -30.44
N ASN A 346 -6.09 -7.00 -30.87
CA ASN A 346 -6.86 -5.82 -30.46
C ASN A 346 -7.15 -5.75 -28.93
N ASN A 347 -6.43 -6.51 -28.08
CA ASN A 347 -6.77 -6.79 -26.69
C ASN A 347 -5.75 -6.20 -25.69
N GLN A 348 -5.21 -5.00 -25.95
CA GLN A 348 -4.61 -4.26 -24.84
C GLN A 348 -5.74 -3.89 -23.86
N PRO A 349 -5.66 -4.30 -22.58
CA PRO A 349 -6.76 -4.08 -21.67
C PRO A 349 -6.92 -2.59 -21.36
N ARG A 350 -8.17 -2.12 -21.35
CA ARG A 350 -8.50 -0.77 -20.86
C ARG A 350 -8.49 -0.81 -19.34
N VAL A 351 -7.54 -0.14 -18.71
CA VAL A 351 -7.43 -0.12 -17.24
C VAL A 351 -8.09 1.14 -16.69
N PHE A 352 -9.03 0.96 -15.77
CA PHE A 352 -9.73 2.01 -15.04
C PHE A 352 -9.27 1.99 -13.60
N ALA A 353 -8.76 3.12 -13.10
CA ALA A 353 -8.25 3.21 -11.74
C ALA A 353 -8.57 4.57 -11.12
N VAL A 354 -9.05 4.53 -9.89
CA VAL A 354 -9.52 5.71 -9.15
C VAL A 354 -8.64 6.03 -7.94
N SER A 355 -7.44 5.45 -7.90
CA SER A 355 -6.45 5.56 -6.83
C SER A 355 -5.03 5.48 -7.41
N THR A 356 -4.02 5.52 -6.53
CA THR A 356 -2.60 5.40 -6.90
C THR A 356 -2.24 4.07 -7.58
N ALA A 357 -3.12 3.06 -7.54
CA ALA A 357 -2.95 1.83 -8.30
C ALA A 357 -2.82 2.07 -9.82
N CYS A 358 -3.26 3.23 -10.31
CA CYS A 358 -3.11 3.63 -11.71
C CYS A 358 -1.64 3.81 -12.17
N LEU A 359 -0.70 3.96 -11.25
CA LEU A 359 0.71 4.23 -11.57
C LEU A 359 1.53 2.95 -11.82
N SER A 360 1.17 1.85 -11.18
CA SER A 360 2.02 0.66 -11.13
C SER A 360 2.13 -0.05 -12.47
N LEU A 361 1.00 -0.28 -13.15
CA LEU A 361 0.99 -0.93 -14.45
C LEU A 361 1.69 -0.10 -15.53
N LYS A 362 1.58 1.24 -15.46
CA LYS A 362 2.32 2.15 -16.35
C LYS A 362 3.82 2.05 -16.10
N LEU A 363 4.24 2.09 -14.83
CA LEU A 363 5.64 2.03 -14.44
C LEU A 363 6.31 0.71 -14.85
N LEU A 364 5.64 -0.39 -14.55
CA LEU A 364 6.20 -1.75 -14.63
C LEU A 364 6.03 -2.37 -16.02
N PHE A 365 4.89 -2.13 -16.68
CA PHE A 365 4.48 -2.83 -17.89
C PHE A 365 4.10 -1.91 -19.06
N ASN A 366 4.24 -0.58 -18.90
CA ASN A 366 3.80 0.42 -19.87
C ASN A 366 2.30 0.38 -20.21
N VAL A 367 1.45 -0.01 -19.26
CA VAL A 367 -0.01 -0.02 -19.47
C VAL A 367 -0.63 1.16 -18.72
N PRO A 368 -1.01 2.25 -19.41
CA PRO A 368 -1.62 3.41 -18.77
C PRO A 368 -3.03 3.08 -18.28
N SER A 369 -3.47 3.80 -17.25
CA SER A 369 -4.86 3.74 -16.78
C SER A 369 -5.62 5.01 -17.14
N ILE A 370 -6.92 4.86 -17.33
CA ILE A 370 -7.89 5.95 -17.32
C ILE A 370 -8.19 6.27 -15.85
N VAL A 371 -7.97 7.52 -15.47
CA VAL A 371 -7.88 7.94 -14.07
C VAL A 371 -9.05 8.78 -13.61
N GLY A 372 -9.61 8.38 -12.47
CA GLY A 372 -10.55 9.17 -11.69
C GLY A 372 -11.97 9.15 -12.24
N PHE A 373 -12.90 9.75 -11.50
CA PHE A 373 -14.31 9.85 -11.88
C PHE A 373 -14.62 11.13 -12.68
N GLY A 374 -13.73 12.14 -12.60
CA GLY A 374 -13.96 13.44 -13.22
C GLY A 374 -14.85 14.37 -12.38
N ASP A 375 -14.92 15.64 -12.80
CA ASP A 375 -15.56 16.73 -12.06
C ASP A 375 -17.04 16.49 -11.79
N GLN A 376 -17.80 16.12 -12.84
CA GLN A 376 -19.25 15.95 -12.74
C GLN A 376 -19.66 14.88 -11.73
N ILE A 377 -19.01 13.71 -11.79
CA ILE A 377 -19.31 12.58 -10.90
C ILE A 377 -18.84 12.90 -9.48
N THR A 378 -17.63 13.46 -9.34
CA THR A 378 -17.04 13.75 -8.03
C THR A 378 -17.86 14.78 -7.26
N SER A 379 -18.18 15.91 -7.90
CA SER A 379 -18.95 17.00 -7.29
C SER A 379 -20.39 16.60 -6.92
N LYS A 380 -20.95 15.60 -7.62
CA LYS A 380 -22.30 15.08 -7.39
C LYS A 380 -22.36 14.02 -6.27
N LEU A 381 -21.38 13.12 -6.19
CA LEU A 381 -21.48 11.89 -5.41
C LEU A 381 -20.60 11.84 -4.16
N PHE A 382 -19.53 12.64 -4.09
CA PHE A 382 -18.70 12.74 -2.89
C PHE A 382 -19.33 13.69 -1.87
N TYR A 383 -19.05 13.47 -0.59
CA TYR A 383 -19.40 14.48 0.41
C TYR A 383 -18.63 15.78 0.16
N GLU A 384 -19.26 16.92 0.46
CA GLU A 384 -18.79 18.26 0.12
C GLU A 384 -17.34 18.52 0.59
N ASN A 385 -17.00 18.07 1.80
CA ASN A 385 -15.66 18.26 2.39
C ASN A 385 -14.57 17.38 1.76
N TYR A 386 -14.92 16.44 0.87
CA TYR A 386 -13.97 15.57 0.19
C TYR A 386 -13.89 15.82 -1.32
N ALA A 387 -14.92 16.41 -1.95
CA ALA A 387 -14.98 16.58 -3.40
C ALA A 387 -13.78 17.38 -3.95
N ALA A 388 -13.45 18.53 -3.35
CA ALA A 388 -12.35 19.38 -3.81
C ALA A 388 -10.99 18.67 -3.72
N GLY A 389 -10.67 18.08 -2.57
CA GLY A 389 -9.43 17.32 -2.38
C GLY A 389 -9.35 16.08 -3.27
N ARG A 390 -10.50 15.48 -3.62
CA ARG A 390 -10.57 14.39 -4.58
C ARG A 390 -10.23 14.85 -6.00
N LEU A 391 -10.75 15.98 -6.46
CA LEU A 391 -10.46 16.51 -7.78
C LEU A 391 -8.99 16.92 -7.94
N GLU A 392 -8.43 17.54 -6.91
CA GLU A 392 -7.00 17.82 -6.83
C GLU A 392 -6.19 16.52 -6.97
N HIS A 393 -6.54 15.48 -6.21
CA HIS A 393 -5.89 14.19 -6.29
C HIS A 393 -5.99 13.53 -7.67
N GLU A 394 -7.14 13.60 -8.34
CA GLU A 394 -7.27 13.07 -9.70
C GLU A 394 -6.40 13.83 -10.70
N GLY A 395 -6.26 15.14 -10.54
CA GLY A 395 -5.33 15.95 -11.31
C GLY A 395 -3.87 15.52 -11.09
N GLU A 396 -3.48 15.33 -9.83
CA GLU A 396 -2.17 14.82 -9.43
C GLU A 396 -1.87 13.44 -10.04
N LEU A 397 -2.84 12.51 -9.98
CA LEU A 397 -2.70 11.16 -10.53
C LEU A 397 -2.55 11.17 -12.06
N ARG A 398 -3.34 11.98 -12.77
CA ARG A 398 -3.22 12.15 -14.24
C ARG A 398 -1.84 12.73 -14.61
N ALA A 399 -1.38 13.75 -13.88
CA ALA A 399 -0.06 14.33 -14.08
C ALA A 399 1.05 13.30 -13.78
N ALA A 400 0.89 12.50 -12.72
CA ALA A 400 1.81 11.45 -12.33
C ALA A 400 1.95 10.38 -13.42
N ILE A 401 0.86 9.86 -13.98
CA ILE A 401 0.90 8.88 -15.09
C ILE A 401 1.73 9.40 -16.27
N ASN A 402 1.58 10.68 -16.62
CA ASN A 402 2.29 11.30 -17.73
C ASN A 402 3.79 11.50 -17.45
N LYS A 403 4.18 11.63 -16.18
CA LYS A 403 5.58 11.76 -15.74
C LYS A 403 6.30 10.43 -15.58
N VAL A 404 5.58 9.32 -15.39
CA VAL A 404 6.20 8.00 -15.22
C VAL A 404 6.88 7.58 -16.52
N GLU A 405 8.22 7.57 -16.49
CA GLU A 405 9.02 7.13 -17.63
C GLU A 405 8.82 5.64 -17.93
N VAL A 406 8.43 5.40 -19.18
CA VAL A 406 8.18 4.09 -19.76
C VAL A 406 9.52 3.39 -20.02
N PRO A 407 9.67 2.08 -19.72
CA PRO A 407 10.91 1.39 -20.04
C PRO A 407 11.15 1.37 -21.56
N ALA A 408 12.40 1.58 -21.98
CA ALA A 408 12.88 0.95 -23.21
C ALA A 408 12.71 -0.57 -23.02
N ILE A 409 12.02 -1.20 -23.97
CA ILE A 409 11.56 -2.60 -23.89
C ILE A 409 12.70 -3.50 -23.39
N ILE A 410 12.51 -4.19 -22.24
CA ILE A 410 13.39 -5.29 -21.84
C ILE A 410 13.00 -6.47 -22.73
N THR A 411 13.52 -6.52 -23.96
CA THR A 411 13.26 -7.60 -24.90
C THR A 411 13.98 -8.91 -24.56
N ASN A 412 14.93 -8.91 -23.63
CA ASN A 412 15.89 -10.03 -23.49
C ASN A 412 15.87 -10.79 -22.15
N GLY A 413 14.83 -10.66 -21.33
CA GLY A 413 14.77 -11.30 -20.01
C GLY A 413 13.92 -12.57 -19.89
N LEU A 414 13.10 -12.90 -20.90
CA LEU A 414 12.05 -13.93 -20.77
C LEU A 414 12.41 -15.31 -21.34
N SER A 415 13.65 -15.55 -21.78
CA SER A 415 14.09 -16.83 -22.37
C SER A 415 15.14 -17.62 -21.55
N GLY A 416 15.59 -17.13 -20.39
CA GLY A 416 16.71 -17.72 -19.66
C GLY A 416 16.36 -18.71 -18.55
N VAL A 417 15.58 -19.77 -18.81
CA VAL A 417 15.40 -20.89 -17.84
C VAL A 417 15.49 -22.28 -18.50
N ALA A 418 15.88 -22.38 -19.77
CA ALA A 418 16.06 -23.68 -20.43
C ALA A 418 17.44 -23.76 -21.08
N GLU A 419 18.50 -23.95 -20.29
CA GLU A 419 19.79 -24.54 -20.72
C GLU A 419 20.80 -24.58 -19.55
N LEU A 420 20.53 -25.39 -18.52
CA LEU A 420 21.57 -25.90 -17.61
C LEU A 420 21.21 -27.34 -17.22
N SER A 421 21.11 -28.21 -18.22
CA SER A 421 21.18 -29.66 -18.04
C SER A 421 21.59 -30.29 -19.37
N ASN A 422 22.88 -30.16 -19.72
CA ASN A 422 23.65 -31.09 -20.54
C ASN A 422 25.08 -30.53 -20.65
N GLY A 423 25.98 -31.11 -19.86
CA GLY A 423 27.40 -30.81 -19.77
C GLY A 423 28.00 -31.62 -18.64
#